data_AF-A0A2E4DRH4-F1
#
_entry.id   AF-A0A2E4DRH4-F1
#
_cell.length_a   1.000
_cell.length_b   1.000
_cell.length_c   1.000
_cell.angle_alpha   90.00
_cell.angle_beta   90.00
_cell.angle_gamma   90.00
#
_symmetry.space_group_name_H-M   'P 1'
#
loop_
_entity.id
_entity.type
_entity.pdbx_description
1 polymer ?
#
loop_
_entity_poly.entity_id
_entity_poly.type
_entity_poly.pdbx_seq_one_letter_code
_entity_poly.pdbx_strand_id
1 'polypeptide(L)'
;MKMKNAFRRVLIALFLFVLSLVVILIFIIINWVEFESIPDLLMMVDFTGILLSTLAVSILILVSIGLVFWLARTWSAEQPELGDKIIQLATITNVVLIFVFGGMGVGLIILRTLWTIGYF
;
A
#
# COMPACT_ATOMS: atom_id res chain seq x y z
N MET A 1 -26.51 4.46 -1.26
CA MET A 1 -25.77 5.36 -0.32
C MET A 1 -24.68 4.64 0.47
N LYS A 2 -24.91 3.41 0.97
CA LYS A 2 -23.92 2.64 1.76
C LYS A 2 -22.63 2.27 1.01
N MET A 3 -22.71 1.84 -0.26
CA MET A 3 -21.54 1.49 -1.08
C MET A 3 -20.59 2.67 -1.30
N LYS A 4 -21.12 3.89 -1.50
CA LYS A 4 -20.32 5.12 -1.60
C LYS A 4 -19.55 5.40 -0.31
N ASN A 5 -20.16 5.16 0.84
CA ASN A 5 -19.52 5.33 2.15
C ASN A 5 -18.44 4.26 2.40
N ALA A 6 -18.70 3.01 2.03
CA ALA A 6 -17.73 1.92 2.10
C ALA A 6 -16.50 2.18 1.22
N PHE A 7 -16.72 2.57 -0.03
CA PHE A 7 -15.65 2.96 -0.95
C PHE A 7 -14.82 4.12 -0.40
N ARG A 8 -15.49 5.16 0.13
CA ARG A 8 -14.80 6.30 0.75
C ARG A 8 -13.96 5.88 1.96
N ARG A 9 -14.45 4.96 2.80
CA ARG A 9 -13.67 4.43 3.94
C ARG A 9 -12.41 3.71 3.48
N VAL A 10 -12.50 2.89 2.43
CA VAL A 10 -11.34 2.19 1.86
C VAL A 10 -10.34 3.17 1.26
N LEU A 11 -10.80 4.22 0.57
CA LEU A 11 -9.90 5.28 0.07
C LEU A 11 -9.21 6.04 1.20
N ILE A 12 -9.92 6.33 2.30
CA ILE A 12 -9.30 6.95 3.48
C ILE A 12 -8.26 6.01 4.09
N ALA A 13 -8.55 4.71 4.20
CA ALA A 13 -7.59 3.72 4.70
C ALA A 13 -6.34 3.63 3.81
N LEU A 14 -6.51 3.64 2.49
CA LEU A 14 -5.41 3.70 1.53
C LEU A 14 -4.58 4.96 1.72
N PHE A 15 -5.23 6.12 1.83
CA PHE A 15 -4.53 7.39 2.03
C PHE A 15 -3.74 7.41 3.34
N LEU A 16 -4.33 6.95 4.44
CA LEU A 16 -3.65 6.83 5.74
C LEU A 16 -2.48 5.86 5.68
N PHE A 17 -2.61 4.75 4.94
CA PHE A 17 -1.54 3.78 4.72
C PHE A 17 -0.37 4.36 3.90
N VAL A 18 -0.66 5.10 2.84
CA VAL A 18 0.38 5.77 2.05
C VAL A 18 1.05 6.87 2.88
N LEU A 19 0.28 7.63 3.65
CA LEU A 19 0.81 8.67 4.53
C LEU A 19 1.75 8.08 5.59
N SER A 20 1.39 6.95 6.22
CA SER A 20 2.25 6.29 7.19
C SER A 20 3.54 5.78 6.55
N LEU A 21 3.47 5.21 5.35
CA LEU A 21 4.64 4.81 4.57
C LEU A 21 5.59 5.98 4.30
N VAL A 22 5.07 7.13 3.86
CA VAL A 22 5.87 8.32 3.58
C VAL A 22 6.55 8.83 4.86
N VAL A 23 5.83 8.88 5.99
CA VAL A 23 6.41 9.30 7.28
C VAL A 23 7.53 8.35 7.71
N ILE A 24 7.34 7.04 7.57
CA ILE A 24 8.37 6.03 7.88
C ILE A 24 9.59 6.22 6.97
N LEU A 25 9.38 6.40 5.66
CA LEU A 25 10.47 6.65 4.70
C LEU A 25 11.24 7.92 5.05
N ILE A 26 10.55 9.03 5.34
CA ILE A 26 11.18 10.29 5.75
C ILE A 26 11.97 10.10 7.05
N PHE A 27 11.40 9.42 8.05
CA PHE A 27 12.09 9.15 9.31
C PHE A 27 13.36 8.31 9.09
N ILE A 28 13.29 7.27 8.27
CA ILE A 28 14.46 6.47 7.89
C ILE A 28 15.51 7.36 7.22
N ILE A 29 15.13 8.18 6.23
CA ILE A 29 16.04 9.08 5.53
C ILE A 29 16.70 10.08 6.49
N ILE A 30 15.93 10.75 7.36
CA ILE A 30 16.46 11.74 8.31
C ILE A 30 17.45 11.10 9.30
N ASN A 31 17.07 9.97 9.93
CA ASN A 31 17.97 9.30 10.86
C ASN A 31 19.22 8.80 10.14
N TRP A 32 19.10 8.34 8.89
CA TRP A 32 20.25 7.90 8.09
C TRP A 32 21.19 9.07 7.74
N VAL A 33 20.64 10.23 7.38
CA VAL A 33 21.41 11.46 7.12
C VAL A 33 22.16 11.94 8.37
N GLU A 34 21.61 11.77 9.57
CA GLU A 34 22.33 12.08 10.82
C GLU A 34 23.54 11.16 11.08
N PHE A 35 23.56 9.96 10.50
CA PHE A 35 24.73 9.06 10.53
C PHE A 35 25.75 9.37 9.41
N GLU A 36 25.43 10.23 8.44
CA GLU A 36 26.31 10.57 7.31
C GLU A 36 27.26 11.74 7.62
N SER A 37 28.40 11.39 8.20
CA SER A 37 29.68 11.98 7.78
C SER A 37 30.28 11.24 6.57
N ILE A 38 29.48 10.43 5.85
CA ILE A 38 29.94 9.49 4.83
C ILE A 38 29.15 9.67 3.51
N PRO A 39 29.65 10.48 2.56
CA PRO A 39 29.03 10.74 1.25
C PRO A 39 28.81 9.51 0.35
N ASP A 40 29.45 8.38 0.66
CA ASP A 40 29.39 7.15 -0.15
C ASP A 40 28.09 6.34 0.08
N LEU A 41 27.35 6.58 1.17
CA LEU A 41 26.15 5.81 1.53
C LEU A 41 24.88 6.24 0.76
N LEU A 42 24.70 7.53 0.50
CA LEU A 42 23.65 8.06 -0.39
C LEU A 42 23.72 7.46 -1.81
N MET A 43 24.91 7.06 -2.28
CA MET A 43 25.08 6.39 -3.57
C MET A 43 24.74 4.88 -3.53
N MET A 44 24.63 4.28 -2.35
CA MET A 44 24.26 2.87 -2.17
C MET A 44 22.75 2.65 -2.02
N VAL A 45 21.92 3.69 -1.84
CA VAL A 45 20.47 3.48 -1.72
C VAL A 45 19.81 3.62 -3.10
N ASP A 46 19.18 2.53 -3.59
CA ASP A 46 18.45 2.52 -4.87
C ASP A 46 17.09 3.21 -4.74
N PHE A 47 17.09 4.54 -4.63
CA PHE A 47 15.88 5.36 -4.52
C PHE A 47 14.91 5.16 -5.70
N THR A 48 15.43 4.93 -6.90
CA THR A 48 14.62 4.68 -8.10
C THR A 48 13.86 3.36 -7.97
N GLY A 49 14.52 2.29 -7.54
CA GLY A 49 13.90 0.99 -7.29
C GLY A 49 12.84 1.03 -6.18
N ILE A 50 13.10 1.80 -5.11
CA ILE A 50 12.14 2.02 -4.01
C ILE A 50 10.90 2.76 -4.51
N LEU A 51 11.09 3.82 -5.29
CA LEU A 51 9.99 4.61 -5.85
C LEU A 51 9.13 3.79 -6.82
N LEU A 52 9.76 3.03 -7.72
CA LEU A 52 9.07 2.14 -8.66
C LEU A 52 8.28 1.04 -7.94
N SER A 53 8.86 0.43 -6.91
CA SER A 53 8.19 -0.61 -6.11
C SER A 53 6.97 -0.03 -5.38
N THR A 54 7.12 1.16 -4.80
CA THR A 54 6.02 1.87 -4.12
C THR A 54 4.89 2.23 -5.09
N LEU A 55 5.23 2.71 -6.29
CA LEU A 55 4.26 3.01 -7.36
C LEU A 55 3.53 1.75 -7.83
N ALA A 56 4.26 0.67 -8.11
CA ALA A 56 3.67 -0.59 -8.56
C ALA A 56 2.67 -1.15 -7.53
N VAL A 57 3.06 -1.16 -6.24
CA VAL A 57 2.20 -1.60 -5.14
C VAL A 57 0.96 -0.72 -5.00
N SER A 58 1.12 0.60 -5.12
CA SER A 58 0.00 1.55 -5.04
C SER A 58 -1.01 1.33 -6.18
N ILE A 59 -0.52 1.08 -7.40
CA ILE A 59 -1.37 0.76 -8.56
C ILE A 59 -2.10 -0.58 -8.34
N LEU A 60 -1.41 -1.62 -7.87
CA LEU A 60 -2.03 -2.93 -7.59
C LEU A 60 -3.14 -2.82 -6.54
N ILE A 61 -2.93 -2.02 -5.49
CA ILE A 61 -3.95 -1.76 -4.48
C ILE A 61 -5.15 -1.02 -5.10
N LEU A 62 -4.93 0.01 -5.91
CA LEU A 62 -6.02 0.74 -6.59
C LEU A 62 -6.84 -0.17 -7.51
N VAL A 63 -6.18 -1.00 -8.31
CA VAL A 63 -6.83 -1.98 -9.20
C VAL A 63 -7.65 -2.97 -8.37
N SER A 64 -7.10 -3.46 -7.27
CA SER A 64 -7.77 -4.41 -6.39
C SER A 64 -9.03 -3.81 -5.76
N ILE A 65 -8.95 -2.57 -5.27
CA ILE A 65 -10.11 -1.84 -4.75
C ILE A 65 -11.22 -1.75 -5.81
N GLY A 66 -10.86 -1.36 -7.03
CA GLY A 66 -11.80 -1.27 -8.15
C GLY A 66 -12.48 -2.60 -8.44
N LEU A 67 -11.70 -3.69 -8.57
CA LEU A 67 -12.22 -5.03 -8.87
C LEU A 67 -13.13 -5.56 -7.76
N VAL A 68 -12.71 -5.45 -6.49
CA VAL A 68 -13.49 -5.97 -5.35
C VAL A 68 -14.82 -5.22 -5.21
N PHE A 69 -14.83 -3.90 -5.37
CA PHE A 69 -16.08 -3.14 -5.31
C PHE A 69 -16.95 -3.35 -6.56
N TRP A 70 -16.35 -3.59 -7.72
CA TRP A 70 -17.11 -3.96 -8.91
C TRP A 70 -17.82 -5.31 -8.70
N LEU A 71 -17.11 -6.31 -8.19
CA LEU A 71 -17.67 -7.62 -7.86
C LEU A 71 -18.78 -7.53 -6.81
N ALA A 72 -18.55 -6.73 -5.76
CA ALA A 72 -19.53 -6.48 -4.72
C ALA A 72 -20.81 -5.83 -5.26
N ARG A 73 -20.68 -4.98 -6.29
CA ARG A 73 -21.82 -4.34 -6.95
C ARG A 73 -22.62 -5.33 -7.78
N THR A 74 -21.97 -6.18 -8.57
CA THR A 74 -22.65 -7.22 -9.34
C THR A 74 -23.37 -8.22 -8.43
N TRP A 75 -22.70 -8.74 -7.41
CA TRP A 75 -23.31 -9.68 -6.48
C TRP A 75 -24.44 -9.08 -5.63
N SER A 76 -24.32 -7.80 -5.23
CA SER A 76 -25.40 -7.12 -4.51
C SER A 76 -26.63 -6.86 -5.40
N ALA A 77 -26.47 -6.82 -6.72
CA ALA A 77 -27.59 -6.70 -7.64
C ALA A 77 -28.32 -8.05 -7.84
N GLU A 78 -27.57 -9.15 -7.81
CA GLU A 78 -28.12 -10.52 -7.91
C GLU A 78 -28.78 -10.97 -6.60
N GLN A 79 -28.21 -10.62 -5.45
CA GLN A 79 -28.73 -10.99 -4.13
C GLN A 79 -28.92 -9.75 -3.23
N PRO A 80 -30.03 -9.00 -3.42
CA PRO A 80 -30.29 -7.78 -2.66
C PRO A 80 -30.37 -8.00 -1.16
N GLU A 81 -30.86 -9.18 -0.74
CA GLU A 81 -31.00 -9.60 0.66
C GLU A 81 -29.67 -9.65 1.41
N LEU A 82 -28.58 -9.96 0.69
CA LEU A 82 -27.22 -10.04 1.23
C LEU A 82 -26.39 -8.79 0.95
N GLY A 83 -26.94 -7.77 0.28
CA GLY A 83 -26.20 -6.61 -0.21
C GLY A 83 -25.37 -5.91 0.88
N ASP A 84 -25.91 -5.76 2.08
CA ASP A 84 -25.19 -5.16 3.21
C ASP A 84 -23.97 -6.00 3.64
N LYS A 85 -24.12 -7.33 3.71
CA LYS A 85 -23.02 -8.25 4.05
C LYS A 85 -21.96 -8.27 2.96
N ILE A 86 -22.37 -8.25 1.69
CA ILE A 86 -21.47 -8.22 0.52
C ILE A 86 -20.62 -6.94 0.54
N ILE A 87 -21.23 -5.79 0.79
CA ILE A 87 -20.51 -4.51 0.89
C ILE A 87 -19.54 -4.50 2.08
N GLN A 88 -19.95 -5.07 3.22
CA GLN A 88 -19.07 -5.20 4.39
C GLN A 88 -17.87 -6.10 4.09
N LEU A 89 -18.10 -7.25 3.47
CA LEU A 89 -17.05 -8.19 3.07
C LEU A 89 -16.06 -7.52 2.10
N ALA A 90 -16.56 -6.83 1.07
CA ALA A 90 -15.75 -6.09 0.11
C ALA A 90 -14.88 -5.01 0.79
N THR A 91 -15.40 -4.38 1.82
CA THR A 91 -14.64 -3.41 2.64
C THR A 91 -13.50 -4.11 3.39
N ILE A 92 -13.80 -5.20 4.09
CA ILE A 92 -12.80 -5.96 4.85
C ILE A 92 -11.72 -6.51 3.92
N THR A 93 -12.11 -7.14 2.81
CA THR A 93 -11.19 -7.69 1.81
C THR A 93 -10.23 -6.62 1.29
N ASN A 94 -10.73 -5.44 0.95
CA ASN A 94 -9.88 -4.35 0.48
C ASN A 94 -8.92 -3.85 1.56
N VAL A 95 -9.37 -3.73 2.82
CA VAL A 95 -8.47 -3.37 3.92
C VAL A 95 -7.36 -4.41 4.07
N VAL A 96 -7.68 -5.70 4.03
CA VAL A 96 -6.69 -6.78 4.11
C VAL A 96 -5.71 -6.71 2.94
N LEU A 97 -6.19 -6.51 1.71
CA LEU A 97 -5.33 -6.39 0.53
C LEU A 97 -4.39 -5.19 0.61
N ILE A 98 -4.83 -4.05 1.17
CA ILE A 98 -3.95 -2.90 1.43
C ILE A 98 -2.78 -3.33 2.32
N PHE A 99 -3.05 -4.07 3.40
CA PHE A 99 -1.97 -4.55 4.30
C PHE A 99 -1.07 -5.59 3.63
N VAL A 100 -1.63 -6.52 2.86
CA VAL A 100 -0.85 -7.58 2.18
C VAL A 100 0.07 -6.97 1.12
N PHE A 101 -0.48 -6.18 0.19
CA PHE A 101 0.33 -5.55 -0.86
C PHE A 101 1.27 -4.50 -0.29
N GLY A 102 0.81 -3.75 0.71
CA GLY A 102 1.63 -2.82 1.46
C GLY A 102 2.83 -3.48 2.13
N GLY A 103 2.60 -4.58 2.85
CA GLY A 103 3.65 -5.37 3.49
C GLY A 103 4.61 -5.99 2.49
N MET A 104 4.11 -6.51 1.36
CA MET A 104 4.96 -6.99 0.26
C MET A 104 5.83 -5.87 -0.31
N GLY A 105 5.27 -4.68 -0.51
CA GLY A 105 6.00 -3.49 -0.97
C GLY A 105 7.12 -3.10 -0.02
N VAL A 106 6.82 -3.03 1.28
CA VAL A 106 7.83 -2.75 2.31
C VAL A 106 8.91 -3.82 2.33
N GLY A 107 8.54 -5.10 2.26
CA GLY A 107 9.49 -6.20 2.22
C GLY A 107 10.43 -6.12 1.02
N LEU A 108 9.92 -5.81 -0.17
CA LEU A 108 10.72 -5.61 -1.38
C LEU A 108 11.67 -4.42 -1.26
N ILE A 109 11.21 -3.32 -0.67
CA ILE A 109 12.04 -2.14 -0.40
C ILE A 109 13.20 -2.51 0.52
N ILE A 110 12.93 -3.18 1.64
CA ILE A 110 13.97 -3.60 2.60
C ILE A 110 14.97 -4.56 1.93
N LEU A 111 14.49 -5.59 1.23
CA LEU A 111 15.33 -6.55 0.52
C LEU A 111 16.25 -5.85 -0.50
N ARG A 112 15.70 -4.90 -1.26
CA ARG A 112 16.46 -4.14 -2.25
C ARG A 112 17.51 -3.27 -1.57
N THR A 113 17.17 -2.58 -0.48
CA THR A 113 18.12 -1.77 0.28
C THR A 113 19.26 -2.62 0.85
N LEU A 114 18.95 -3.79 1.44
CA LEU A 114 19.96 -4.72 1.99
C LEU A 114 20.89 -5.27 0.90
N TRP A 115 20.35 -5.56 -0.28
CA TRP A 115 21.14 -5.99 -1.44
C TRP A 115 22.13 -4.92 -1.87
N THR A 116 21.70 -3.66 -1.99
CA THR A 116 22.56 -2.59 -2.52
C THR A 116 23.69 -2.20 -1.56
N ILE A 117 23.52 -2.41 -0.24
CA ILE A 117 24.59 -2.21 0.75
C ILE A 117 25.51 -3.43 0.91
N GLY A 118 25.34 -4.49 0.12
CA GLY A 118 26.21 -5.68 0.14
C GLY A 118 26.07 -6.56 1.39
N TYR A 119 24.89 -6.58 2.02
CA TYR A 119 24.63 -7.46 3.16
C TYR A 119 24.51 -8.94 2.76
N PHE A 120 24.36 -9.23 1.46
CA PHE A 120 24.25 -10.57 0.85
C PHE A 120 25.32 -10.79 -0.22
#